data_AF-A0A948UIW7-F1
#
_entry.id   AF-A0A948UIW7-F1
#
_cell.length_a   1.000
_cell.length_b   1.000
_cell.length_c   1.000
_cell.angle_alpha   90.00
_cell.angle_beta   90.00
_cell.angle_gamma   90.00
#
_symmetry.space_group_name_H-M   'P 1'
#
loop_
_entity.id
_entity.type
_entity.pdbx_description
1 polymer ?
#
loop_
_entity_poly.entity_id
_entity_poly.type
_entity_poly.pdbx_seq_one_letter_code
_entity_poly.pdbx_strand_id
1 'polypeptide(L)'
;IAMIDEDFPSVVIATSDSVYDKMVNAIQEIKARNGKVIAIATEGNEDIKNFTDDVIYIPKTLEMLTPILATIPLHFFACHIGVLNRCDIDKPRNLAKSVVVE
;
A
#
# COMPACT_ATOMS: atom_id res chain seq x y z
N ILE A 1 0.56 -16.04 -5.30
CA ILE A 1 -0.73 -15.37 -5.00
C ILE A 1 -1.77 -16.38 -4.42
N ALA A 2 -1.36 -17.38 -3.63
CA ALA A 2 -2.26 -18.46 -3.19
C ALA A 2 -3.24 -18.08 -2.06
N MET A 3 -3.02 -16.93 -1.40
CA MET A 3 -3.79 -16.48 -0.22
C MET A 3 -4.74 -15.31 -0.51
N ILE A 4 -5.01 -15.00 -1.78
CA ILE A 4 -5.87 -13.86 -2.14
C ILE A 4 -7.32 -14.31 -2.23
N ASP A 5 -8.17 -13.60 -1.50
CA ASP A 5 -9.63 -13.71 -1.50
C ASP A 5 -10.27 -12.34 -1.19
N GLU A 6 -11.61 -12.31 -1.09
CA GLU A 6 -12.43 -11.10 -0.88
C GLU A 6 -12.24 -10.45 0.51
N ASP A 7 -11.74 -11.21 1.48
CA ASP A 7 -11.52 -10.80 2.86
C ASP A 7 -10.06 -10.40 3.13
N PHE A 8 -9.17 -10.60 2.16
CA PHE A 8 -7.75 -10.26 2.25
C PHE A 8 -7.38 -9.09 1.31
N PRO A 9 -7.59 -7.82 1.75
CA PRO A 9 -7.25 -6.66 0.92
C PRO A 9 -5.74 -6.54 0.71
N SER A 10 -5.35 -6.26 -0.52
CA SER A 10 -3.96 -6.06 -0.93
C SER A 10 -3.67 -4.58 -1.13
N VAL A 11 -2.64 -4.06 -0.45
CA VAL A 11 -2.12 -2.70 -0.67
C VAL A 11 -0.99 -2.77 -1.69
N VAL A 12 -1.08 -2.00 -2.77
CA VAL A 12 -0.15 -2.05 -3.91
C VAL A 12 0.41 -0.66 -4.20
N ILE A 13 1.70 -0.55 -4.51
CA ILE A 13 2.33 0.69 -4.98
C ILE A 13 2.41 0.63 -6.50
N ALA A 14 1.60 1.44 -7.18
CA ALA A 14 1.45 1.48 -8.63
C ALA A 14 1.67 2.90 -9.16
N THR A 15 2.86 3.43 -8.91
CA THR A 15 3.30 4.75 -9.35
C THR A 15 3.67 4.76 -10.83
N SER A 16 3.62 5.93 -11.47
CA SER A 16 3.94 6.08 -12.89
C SER A 16 5.45 6.06 -13.14
N ASP A 17 6.03 4.87 -13.04
CA ASP A 17 7.47 4.59 -13.16
C ASP A 17 7.76 3.45 -14.16
N SER A 18 9.02 3.00 -14.22
CA SER A 18 9.47 2.00 -15.18
C SER A 18 8.83 0.61 -15.04
N VAL A 19 8.16 0.33 -13.92
CA VAL A 19 7.52 -0.96 -13.64
C VAL A 19 5.99 -0.89 -13.60
N TYR A 20 5.40 0.27 -13.93
CA TYR A 20 3.95 0.49 -13.88
C TYR A 20 3.13 -0.60 -14.58
N ASP A 21 3.45 -0.94 -15.84
CA ASP A 21 2.70 -1.95 -16.60
C ASP A 21 2.76 -3.34 -15.93
N LYS A 22 3.90 -3.68 -15.31
CA LYS A 22 4.03 -4.93 -14.54
C LYS A 22 3.18 -4.89 -13.28
N MET A 23 3.10 -3.74 -12.62
CA MET A 23 2.25 -3.56 -11.44
C MET A 23 0.77 -3.65 -11.79
N VAL A 24 0.33 -3.09 -12.93
CA VAL A 24 -1.05 -3.24 -13.41
C VAL A 24 -1.39 -4.70 -13.70
N ASN A 25 -0.48 -5.46 -14.33
CA ASN A 25 -0.68 -6.90 -14.54
C ASN A 25 -0.81 -7.65 -13.21
N ALA A 26 0.03 -7.33 -12.22
CA ALA A 26 -0.07 -7.93 -10.89
C ALA A 26 -1.42 -7.59 -10.22
N ILE A 27 -1.91 -6.36 -10.34
CA ILE A 27 -3.24 -5.96 -9.84
C ILE A 27 -4.33 -6.79 -10.51
N GLN A 28 -4.27 -7.00 -11.82
CA GLN A 28 -5.26 -7.81 -12.54
C GLN A 28 -5.26 -9.27 -12.06
N GLU A 29 -4.11 -9.85 -11.73
CA GLU A 29 -4.03 -11.19 -11.14
C GLU A 29 -4.71 -11.27 -9.75
N ILE A 30 -4.64 -10.19 -8.96
CA ILE A 30 -5.34 -10.06 -7.68
C ILE A 30 -6.86 -9.99 -7.93
N LYS A 31 -7.29 -9.10 -8.84
CA LYS A 31 -8.71 -8.91 -9.17
C LYS A 31 -9.36 -10.16 -9.79
N ALA A 32 -8.60 -10.95 -10.55
CA ALA A 32 -9.07 -12.23 -11.09
C ALA A 32 -9.45 -13.26 -10.01
N ARG A 33 -9.06 -13.04 -8.75
CA ARG A 33 -9.41 -13.85 -7.58
C ARG A 33 -10.35 -13.12 -6.61
N ASN A 34 -11.03 -12.08 -7.09
CA ASN A 34 -11.89 -11.19 -6.31
C ASN A 34 -11.19 -10.48 -5.14
N GLY A 35 -9.85 -10.41 -5.15
CA GLY A 35 -9.11 -9.67 -4.13
C GLY A 35 -9.42 -8.18 -4.19
N LYS A 36 -9.62 -7.56 -3.04
CA LYS A 36 -9.74 -6.09 -2.93
C LYS A 36 -8.35 -5.44 -3.03
N VAL A 37 -8.25 -4.34 -3.75
CA VAL A 37 -6.99 -3.65 -4.02
C VAL A 37 -7.08 -2.18 -3.62
N ILE A 38 -6.18 -1.76 -2.74
CA ILE A 38 -5.94 -0.36 -2.40
C ILE A 38 -4.62 0.04 -3.05
N ALA A 39 -4.65 0.98 -3.99
CA ALA A 39 -3.46 1.40 -4.72
C ALA A 39 -2.89 2.73 -4.23
N ILE A 40 -1.57 2.83 -4.13
CA ILE A 40 -0.84 4.09 -4.08
C ILE A 40 -0.42 4.44 -5.50
N ALA A 41 -0.94 5.53 -6.04
CA ALA A 41 -0.73 5.92 -7.43
C ALA A 41 -0.21 7.36 -7.55
N THR A 42 0.37 7.68 -8.70
CA THR A 42 0.81 9.05 -9.00
C THR A 42 -0.37 9.92 -9.40
N GLU A 43 -0.43 11.14 -8.85
CA GLU A 43 -1.41 12.15 -9.25
C GLU A 43 -1.47 12.32 -10.78
N GLY A 44 -2.69 12.39 -11.32
CA GLY A 44 -2.95 12.46 -12.75
C GLY A 44 -3.11 11.10 -13.45
N ASN A 45 -2.72 10.00 -12.80
CA ASN A 45 -3.04 8.65 -13.28
C ASN A 45 -4.46 8.25 -12.86
N GLU A 46 -5.45 8.65 -13.63
CA GLU A 46 -6.85 8.30 -13.35
C GLU A 46 -7.21 6.87 -13.79
N ASP A 47 -6.51 6.34 -14.80
CA ASP A 47 -6.78 5.02 -15.36
C ASP A 47 -6.65 3.89 -14.33
N ILE A 48 -5.80 4.07 -13.32
CA ILE A 48 -5.60 3.09 -12.24
C ILE A 48 -6.88 2.78 -11.46
N LYS A 49 -7.84 3.72 -11.40
CA LYS A 49 -9.15 3.53 -10.74
C LYS A 49 -9.97 2.42 -11.40
N ASN A 50 -9.74 2.14 -12.68
CA ASN A 50 -10.46 1.08 -13.39
C ASN A 50 -10.02 -0.34 -12.96
N PHE A 51 -8.85 -0.46 -12.33
CA PHE A 51 -8.27 -1.74 -11.94
C PHE A 51 -8.26 -1.97 -10.43
N THR A 52 -8.68 -0.99 -9.63
CA THR A 52 -8.49 -0.96 -8.17
C THR A 52 -9.78 -0.55 -7.46
N ASP A 53 -9.91 -0.92 -6.20
CA ASP A 53 -11.12 -0.61 -5.41
C ASP A 53 -11.01 0.75 -4.73
N ASP A 54 -9.82 1.09 -4.22
CA ASP A 54 -9.50 2.37 -3.61
C ASP A 54 -8.14 2.88 -4.09
N VAL A 55 -7.97 4.20 -4.15
CA VAL A 55 -6.72 4.84 -4.60
C VAL A 55 -6.31 5.97 -3.67
N ILE A 56 -5.05 5.96 -3.27
CA ILE A 56 -4.36 7.04 -2.56
C ILE A 56 -3.35 7.66 -3.52
N TYR A 57 -3.54 8.94 -3.86
CA TYR A 57 -2.65 9.64 -4.76
C TYR A 57 -1.48 10.29 -4.02
N ILE A 58 -0.29 10.17 -4.62
CA ILE A 58 0.93 10.89 -4.22
C ILE A 58 1.42 11.77 -5.38
N PRO A 59 2.04 12.92 -5.10
CA PRO A 59 2.51 13.81 -6.15
C PRO A 59 3.61 13.18 -6.98
N LYS A 60 3.71 13.61 -8.25
CA LYS A 60 4.77 13.15 -9.15
C LYS A 60 6.14 13.59 -8.64
N THR A 61 7.09 12.67 -8.64
CA THR A 61 8.49 12.93 -8.28
C THR A 61 9.43 12.10 -9.15
N LEU A 62 10.75 12.21 -8.91
CA LEU A 62 11.74 11.33 -9.50
C LEU A 62 11.54 9.90 -9.01
N GLU A 63 11.66 8.91 -9.89
CA GLU A 63 11.44 7.49 -9.56
C GLU A 63 12.23 7.03 -8.32
N MET A 64 13.48 7.50 -8.17
CA MET A 64 14.32 7.23 -7.00
C MET A 64 13.75 7.77 -5.67
N LEU A 65 12.96 8.84 -5.72
CA LEU A 65 12.36 9.49 -4.55
C LEU A 65 10.94 8.99 -4.27
N THR A 66 10.32 8.28 -5.21
CA THR A 66 8.98 7.70 -5.05
C THR A 66 8.82 6.87 -3.78
N PRO A 67 9.78 6.00 -3.37
CA PRO A 67 9.64 5.23 -2.13
C PRO A 67 9.45 6.10 -0.89
N ILE A 68 10.12 7.26 -0.83
CA ILE A 68 10.00 8.19 0.31
C ILE A 68 8.56 8.69 0.40
N LEU A 69 7.99 9.16 -0.71
CA LEU A 69 6.62 9.67 -0.73
C LEU A 69 5.60 8.57 -0.50
N ALA A 70 5.81 7.36 -1.03
CA ALA A 70 4.89 6.24 -0.87
C ALA A 70 4.80 5.73 0.58
N THR A 71 5.85 5.89 1.40
CA THR A 71 5.82 5.48 2.82
C THR A 71 4.93 6.37 3.68
N ILE A 72 4.78 7.65 3.34
CA ILE A 72 4.01 8.62 4.12
C ILE A 72 2.54 8.17 4.28
N PRO A 73 1.76 7.92 3.21
CA PRO A 73 0.39 7.45 3.35
C PRO A 73 0.30 6.08 4.01
N LEU A 74 1.29 5.19 3.81
CA LEU A 74 1.32 3.88 4.48
C LEU A 74 1.47 4.01 6.00
N HIS A 75 2.30 4.95 6.47
CA HIS A 75 2.42 5.23 7.90
C HIS A 75 1.10 5.75 8.48
N PHE A 76 0.43 6.68 7.79
CA PHE A 76 -0.89 7.17 8.21
C PHE A 76 -1.95 6.07 8.21
N PHE A 77 -1.96 5.22 7.17
CA PHE A 77 -2.86 4.08 7.06
C PHE A 77 -2.69 3.12 8.23
N ALA A 78 -1.45 2.70 8.53
CA ALA A 78 -1.14 1.81 9.66
C ALA A 78 -1.53 2.44 11.01
N CYS A 79 -1.20 3.73 11.20
CA CYS A 79 -1.55 4.47 12.40
C CYS A 79 -3.07 4.53 12.60
N HIS A 80 -3.82 4.88 11.55
CA HIS A 80 -5.28 4.99 11.62
C HIS A 80 -5.94 3.64 11.93
N ILE A 81 -5.47 2.55 11.31
CA ILE A 81 -5.91 1.19 11.63
C ILE A 81 -5.59 0.84 13.09
N GLY A 82 -4.40 1.21 13.58
CA GLY A 82 -4.01 1.04 14.98
C GLY A 82 -4.98 1.72 15.95
N VAL A 83 -5.35 2.98 15.66
CA VAL A 83 -6.34 3.73 16.46
C VAL A 83 -7.69 3.03 16.45
N LEU A 84 -8.20 2.66 15.26
CA LEU A 84 -9.50 2.00 15.10
C LEU A 84 -9.56 0.66 15.84
N ASN A 85 -8.46 -0.09 15.84
CA ASN A 85 -8.31 -1.35 16.57
C ASN A 85 -7.97 -1.20 18.05
N ARG A 86 -7.89 0.04 18.57
CA ARG A 86 -7.54 0.35 19.97
C ARG A 86 -6.18 -0.22 20.40
N CYS A 87 -5.22 -0.27 19.48
CA CYS A 87 -3.85 -0.66 19.75
C CYS A 87 -3.06 0.51 20.38
N ASP A 88 -2.06 0.19 21.21
CA ASP A 88 -1.04 1.16 21.61
C ASP A 88 -0.04 1.35 20.46
N ILE A 89 -0.11 2.49 19.79
CA ILE A 89 0.67 2.80 18.58
C ILE A 89 2.10 3.21 18.95
N ASP A 90 2.29 3.82 20.12
CA ASP A 90 3.60 4.26 20.61
C ASP A 90 4.40 3.09 21.20
N LYS A 91 3.69 2.10 21.77
CA LYS A 91 4.29 0.90 22.37
C LYS A 91 3.58 -0.37 21.87
N PRO A 92 3.81 -0.76 20.61
CA PRO A 92 3.23 -1.98 20.06
C PRO A 92 3.67 -3.20 20.89
N ARG A 93 2.72 -4.12 21.09
CA ARG A 93 2.93 -5.31 21.92
C ARG A 93 4.12 -6.13 21.40
N ASN A 94 4.97 -6.59 22.33
CA ASN A 94 6.15 -7.41 22.05
C ASN A 94 7.28 -6.72 21.27
N LEU A 95 7.24 -5.40 21.11
CA LEU A 95 8.32 -4.64 20.46
C LEU A 95 9.03 -3.73 21.44
N ALA A 96 10.34 -3.55 21.22
CA ALA A 96 11.18 -2.59 21.91
C ALA A 96 11.74 -1.60 20.88
N LYS A 97 11.99 -0.35 21.29
CA LYS A 97 12.54 0.69 20.42
C LYS A 97 13.91 0.31 19.83
N SER A 98 14.72 -0.43 20.60
CA SER A 98 15.92 -1.10 20.13
C SER A 98 16.14 -2.36 20.96
N VAL A 99 16.56 -3.45 20.33
CA VAL A 99 16.97 -4.68 21.02
C VAL A 99 18.44 -4.51 21.39
N VAL A 100 18.75 -4.43 22.69
CA VAL A 100 20.09 -4.13 23.21
C VAL A 100 20.71 -5.27 24.02
N VAL A 101 20.10 -6.45 23.98
CA VAL A 101 20.59 -7.66 24.65
C VAL A 101 20.74 -8.77 23.61
N GLU A 102 21.93 -9.38 23.57
CA GLU A 102 22.23 -10.60 22.80
C GLU A 102 21.81 -11.86 23.55
#